data_AF-A0A941XJ81-F1
#
_entry.id   AF-A0A941XJ81-F1
#
_cell.length_a   1.000
_cell.length_b   1.000
_cell.length_c   1.000
_cell.angle_alpha   90.00
_cell.angle_beta   90.00
_cell.angle_gamma   90.00
#
_symmetry.space_group_name_H-M   'P 1'
#
loop_
_entity.id
_entity.type
_entity.pdbx_description
1 polymer ?
#
loop_
_entity_poly.entity_id
_entity_poly.type
_entity_poly.pdbx_seq_one_letter_code
_entity_poly.pdbx_strand_id
1 'polypeptide(L)' 'EYCKIGAAYDKIYGELLAEGGFETRGNYCFEKYVSDPRRTAPEKLKTEIYIPIE' A
#
# COMPACT_ATOMS: atom_id res chain seq x y z
N GLU A 1 -7.68 -3.64 14.18
CA GLU A 1 -7.58 -4.36 12.89
C GLU A 1 -6.89 -3.50 11.84
N TYR A 2 -5.65 -3.84 11.49
CA TYR A 2 -4.90 -3.27 10.36
C TYR A 2 -5.07 -4.12 9.07
N CYS A 3 -6.07 -5.00 9.05
CA CYS A 3 -6.24 -6.07 8.06
C CYS A 3 -6.34 -5.57 6.61
N LYS A 4 -6.76 -4.31 6.41
CA LYS A 4 -6.89 -3.71 5.07
C LYS A 4 -5.55 -3.43 4.40
N ILE A 5 -4.51 -3.12 5.17
CA ILE A 5 -3.17 -2.81 4.62
C ILE A 5 -2.51 -4.09 4.13
N GLY A 6 -2.61 -5.18 4.91
CA GLY A 6 -2.10 -6.49 4.47
C GLY A 6 -2.75 -6.96 3.16
N ALA A 7 -4.06 -6.82 3.02
CA ALA A 7 -4.77 -7.14 1.78
C ALA A 7 -4.38 -6.22 0.62
N ALA A 8 -4.07 -4.94 0.88
CA ALA A 8 -3.56 -4.03 -0.14
C ALA A 8 -2.17 -4.47 -0.61
N TYR A 9 -1.26 -4.80 0.30
CA TYR A 9 0.07 -5.34 -0.05
C TYR A 9 -0.02 -6.65 -0.83
N ASP A 10 -0.89 -7.57 -0.42
CA ASP A 10 -1.10 -8.84 -1.11
C ASP A 10 -1.56 -8.61 -2.57
N LYS A 11 -2.54 -7.72 -2.78
CA LYS A 11 -3.00 -7.35 -4.11
C LYS A 11 -1.93 -6.61 -4.93
N ILE A 12 -1.13 -5.76 -4.30
CA ILE A 12 -0.07 -5.04 -5.02
C ILE A 12 1.04 -6.00 -5.45
N TYR A 13 1.51 -6.87 -4.55
CA TYR A 13 2.58 -7.82 -4.87
C TYR A 13 2.11 -8.98 -5.75
N GLY A 14 0.86 -9.43 -5.57
CA GLY A 14 0.29 -10.55 -6.31
C GLY A 14 -0.24 -10.17 -7.70
N GLU A 15 -0.93 -9.03 -7.83
CA GLU A 15 -1.51 -8.60 -9.11
C GLU A 15 -0.68 -7.50 -9.78
N LEU A 16 -0.47 -6.35 -9.12
CA LEU A 16 0.19 -5.20 -9.77
C LEU A 16 1.65 -5.45 -10.18
N LEU A 17 2.46 -6.05 -9.30
CA LEU A 17 3.85 -6.36 -9.64
C LEU A 17 3.95 -7.44 -10.70
N ALA A 18 3.11 -8.49 -10.58
CA ALA A 18 3.08 -9.58 -11.54
C ALA A 18 2.61 -9.11 -12.93
N GLU A 19 1.61 -8.22 -12.99
CA GLU A 19 1.07 -7.67 -14.23
C GLU A 19 2.01 -6.62 -14.85
N GLY A 20 2.68 -5.82 -14.00
CA GLY A 20 3.62 -4.80 -14.44
C GLY A 20 5.03 -5.31 -14.77
N GLY A 21 5.35 -6.56 -14.40
CA GLY A 21 6.69 -7.13 -14.59
C GLY A 21 7.78 -6.42 -13.77
N PHE A 22 7.39 -5.73 -12.69
CA PHE A 22 8.29 -4.93 -11.88
C PHE A 22 8.90 -5.77 -10.76
N GLU A 23 10.22 -5.75 -10.64
CA GLU A 23 10.92 -6.39 -9.54
C GLU A 23 10.96 -5.43 -8.35
N THR A 24 10.59 -5.90 -7.14
CA THR A 24 10.71 -5.05 -5.97
C THR A 24 12.15 -4.78 -5.67
N ARG A 25 12.57 -3.54 -5.87
CA ARG A 25 13.86 -3.08 -5.37
C ARG A 25 13.79 -3.21 -3.85
N GLY A 26 14.77 -3.86 -3.24
CA GLY A 26 14.87 -4.09 -1.78
C GLY A 26 15.08 -2.81 -0.96
N ASN A 27 14.38 -1.75 -1.31
CA ASN A 27 14.42 -0.43 -0.72
C ASN A 27 13.17 -0.24 0.15
N TYR A 28 13.18 0.78 1.01
CA TYR A 28 12.12 0.96 2.00
C TYR A 28 10.77 1.27 1.36
N CYS A 29 9.77 0.40 1.60
CA CYS A 29 8.37 0.71 1.36
C CYS A 29 7.86 1.62 2.49
N PHE A 30 7.03 2.60 2.17
CA PHE A 30 6.40 3.43 3.19
C PHE A 30 4.96 3.80 2.83
N GLU A 31 4.17 3.98 3.89
CA GLU A 31 2.77 4.30 3.80
C GLU A 31 2.56 5.76 4.21
N LYS A 32 1.97 6.54 3.33
CA LYS A 32 1.64 7.94 3.58
C LYS A 32 0.15 8.07 3.82
N TYR A 33 -0.22 8.35 5.06
CA TYR A 33 -1.60 8.66 5.43
C TYR A 33 -1.97 10.06 4.93
N VAL A 34 -2.77 10.12 3.86
CA VAL A 34 -3.25 11.39 3.30
C VAL A 34 -4.34 11.98 4.19
N SER A 35 -5.11 11.12 4.85
CA SER A 35 -6.18 11.53 5.77
C SER A 35 -5.82 11.17 7.20
N ASP A 36 -6.11 12.08 8.14
CA ASP A 36 -5.83 11.88 9.55
C ASP A 36 -6.62 10.66 10.08
N PRO A 37 -5.93 9.58 10.51
CA PRO A 37 -6.58 8.32 10.89
C PRO A 37 -7.36 8.41 12.20
N ARG A 38 -7.19 9.49 12.97
CA ARG A 38 -7.87 9.70 14.24
C ARG A 38 -9.17 10.50 14.05
N ARG A 39 -9.25 11.31 12.99
CA ARG A 39 -10.43 12.14 12.66
C ARG A 39 -11.28 11.61 11.52
N THR A 40 -10.73 10.74 10.67
CA THR A 40 -11.42 10.25 9.47
C THR A 40 -11.96 8.84 9.71
N ALA A 41 -13.24 8.62 9.39
CA ALA A 41 -13.84 7.28 9.44
C ALA A 41 -13.02 6.29 8.59
N PRO A 42 -12.89 5.02 9.02
CA PRO A 42 -12.05 4.01 8.35
C PRO A 42 -12.49 3.66 6.92
N GLU A 43 -13.69 4.08 6.52
CA GLU A 43 -14.24 3.95 5.17
C GLU A 43 -13.78 5.09 4.25
N LYS A 44 -13.44 6.26 4.81
CA LYS A 44 -12.95 7.44 4.09
C LYS A 44 -11.45 7.65 4.24
N LEU A 45 -10.78 6.80 5.03
CA LEU A 45 -9.35 6.85 5.22
C LEU A 45 -8.64 6.57 3.89
N LYS A 46 -7.80 7.51 3.47
CA LYS A 46 -6.93 7.35 2.31
C LYS A 46 -5.49 7.21 2.76
N THR A 47 -4.85 6.14 2.30
CA THR A 47 -3.44 5.85 2.50
C THR A 47 -2.81 5.61 1.13
N GLU A 48 -1.73 6.32 0.85
CA GLU A 48 -0.89 6.08 -0.33
C GLU A 48 0.22 5.11 0.08
N ILE A 49 0.38 4.02 -0.66
CA ILE A 49 1.46 3.04 -0.43
C ILE A 49 2.50 3.27 -1.50
N TYR A 50 3.71 3.62 -1.09
CA TYR A 50 4.85 3.81 -2.00
C TYR A 50 5.72 2.55 -1.95
N ILE A 51 5.77 1.85 -3.09
CA ILE A 51 6.59 0.66 -3.26
C ILE A 51 7.69 0.98 -4.28
N PRO A 52 8.96 0.84 -3.89
CA PRO A 52 10.07 0.99 -4.81
C PRO A 52 10.15 -0.23 -5.73
N ILE A 53 9.84 0.00 -7.00
CA ILE A 53 10.00 -0.95 -8.10
C ILE A 53 11.23 -0.60 -8.93
N GLU A 54 11.86 -1.61 -9.53
CA GLU A 54 12.99 -1.47 -10.47
C GLU A 54 12.51 -1.37 -11.92
#